data_AF-A0A971VVA4-F1
#
_entry.id   AF-A0A971VVA4-F1
#
_cell.length_a   1.000
_cell.length_b   1.000
_cell.length_c   1.000
_cell.angle_alpha   90.00
_cell.angle_beta   90.00
_cell.angle_gamma   90.00
#
_symmetry.space_group_name_H-M   'P 1'
#
loop_
_entity.id
_entity.type
_entity.pdbx_description
1 polymer ?
#
loop_
_entity_poly.entity_id
_entity_poly.type
_entity_poly.pdbx_seq_one_letter_code
_entity_poly.pdbx_strand_id
1 'polypeptide(L)'
;MSDVRRKYDEAFKKNAVKLSHASNKSVAEVARDLGVSNGMLYRWRQKYTAEGDKTRFATLEEENKALRLKTAEQAIEIDMLKKASAYFASLHK
;
A
#
# COMPACT_ATOMS: atom_id res chain seq x y z
N MET A 1 -28.82 4.21 27.87
CA MET A 1 -28.20 5.55 27.96
C MET A 1 -27.77 5.95 26.55
N SER A 2 -28.26 7.08 26.04
CA SER A 2 -27.91 7.57 24.70
C SER A 2 -26.46 8.04 24.69
N ASP A 3 -25.61 7.33 23.94
CA ASP A 3 -24.20 7.71 23.76
C ASP A 3 -24.14 9.07 23.04
N VAL A 4 -23.65 10.09 23.76
CA VAL A 4 -23.53 11.45 23.23
C VAL A 4 -22.49 11.42 22.12
N ARG A 5 -22.97 11.52 20.88
CA ARG A 5 -22.13 11.42 19.68
C ARG A 5 -21.08 12.54 19.69
N ARG A 6 -19.82 12.18 19.99
CA ARG A 6 -18.69 13.12 20.00
C ARG A 6 -18.59 13.81 18.64
N LYS A 7 -18.64 15.15 18.63
CA LYS A 7 -18.40 15.96 17.44
C LYS A 7 -16.92 16.34 17.40
N TYR A 8 -16.28 16.03 16.28
CA TYR A 8 -14.93 16.47 15.97
C TYR A 8 -14.99 17.61 14.96
N ASP A 9 -14.13 18.61 15.11
CA ASP A 9 -13.98 19.67 14.11
C ASP A 9 -13.35 19.13 12.81
N GLU A 10 -13.36 19.93 11.77
CA GLU A 10 -12.86 19.52 10.46
C GLU A 10 -11.33 19.41 10.41
N ALA A 11 -10.61 20.26 11.14
CA ALA A 11 -9.16 20.28 11.19
C ALA A 11 -8.61 19.00 11.82
N PHE A 12 -9.21 18.56 12.93
CA PHE A 12 -8.93 17.31 13.62
C PHE A 12 -9.13 16.13 12.68
N LYS A 13 -10.25 16.08 11.94
CA LYS A 13 -10.51 14.97 10.99
C LYS A 13 -9.46 14.91 9.89
N LYS A 14 -9.07 16.05 9.32
CA LYS A 14 -8.02 16.13 8.29
C LYS A 14 -6.66 15.70 8.85
N ASN A 15 -6.32 16.15 10.06
CA ASN A 15 -5.06 15.79 10.72
C ASN A 15 -5.02 14.30 11.10
N ALA A 16 -6.11 13.73 11.60
CA ALA A 16 -6.25 12.31 11.89
C ALA A 16 -6.03 11.45 10.62
N VAL A 17 -6.57 11.90 9.49
CA VAL A 17 -6.34 11.25 8.20
C VAL A 17 -4.87 11.36 7.78
N LYS A 18 -4.26 12.55 7.82
CA LYS A 18 -2.82 12.72 7.52
C LYS A 18 -1.94 11.82 8.39
N LEU A 19 -2.19 11.78 9.70
CA LEU A 19 -1.46 10.94 10.64
C LEU A 19 -1.62 9.45 10.32
N SER A 20 -2.83 9.01 9.94
CA SER A 20 -3.09 7.62 9.52
C SER A 20 -2.35 7.20 8.25
N HIS A 21 -1.82 8.16 7.48
CA HIS A 21 -1.02 7.92 6.28
C HIS A 21 0.48 8.03 6.52
N ALA A 22 0.89 8.94 7.38
CA ALA A 22 2.30 9.19 7.67
C ALA A 22 2.88 8.21 8.72
N SER A 23 2.02 7.55 9.49
CA SER A 23 2.44 6.62 10.54
C SER A 23 2.73 5.22 9.98
N ASN A 24 3.76 4.55 10.52
CA ASN A 24 3.99 3.11 10.31
C ASN A 24 3.01 2.22 11.09
N LYS A 25 2.12 2.81 11.89
CA LYS A 25 1.09 2.09 12.65
C LYS A 25 -0.12 1.78 11.78
N SER A 26 -0.83 0.71 12.12
CA SER A 26 -2.10 0.38 11.48
C SER A 26 -3.16 1.45 11.75
N VAL A 27 -4.17 1.55 10.87
CA VAL A 27 -5.31 2.47 11.05
C VAL A 27 -6.02 2.22 12.39
N ALA A 28 -6.05 0.97 12.86
CA ALA A 28 -6.67 0.60 14.13
C ALA A 28 -5.90 1.12 15.35
N GLU A 29 -4.57 1.10 15.29
CA GLU A 29 -3.71 1.65 16.34
C GLU A 29 -3.79 3.18 16.36
N VAL A 30 -3.74 3.83 15.19
CA VAL A 30 -3.89 5.29 15.09
C VAL A 30 -5.24 5.74 15.61
N ALA A 31 -6.32 5.00 15.32
CA ALA A 31 -7.65 5.31 15.85
C ALA A 31 -7.70 5.17 17.38
N ARG A 32 -7.08 4.13 17.94
CA ARG A 32 -6.97 3.93 19.40
C ARG A 32 -6.20 5.07 20.06
N ASP A 33 -5.05 5.46 19.49
CA ASP A 33 -4.21 6.55 19.99
C ASP A 33 -4.95 7.90 19.96
N LEU A 34 -5.79 8.11 18.94
CA LEU A 34 -6.61 9.32 18.80
C LEU A 34 -7.93 9.27 19.59
N GLY A 35 -8.24 8.15 20.26
CA GLY A 35 -9.50 7.96 20.99
C GLY A 35 -10.74 7.97 20.08
N VAL A 36 -10.60 7.60 18.82
CA VAL A 36 -11.69 7.54 17.83
C VAL A 36 -11.97 6.08 17.44
N SER A 37 -13.18 5.80 16.95
CA SER A 37 -13.46 4.45 16.45
C SER A 37 -12.80 4.21 15.09
N ASN A 38 -12.34 2.97 14.87
CA ASN A 38 -11.72 2.55 13.60
C ASN A 38 -12.60 2.91 12.40
N GLY A 39 -13.90 2.56 12.45
CA GLY A 39 -14.85 2.84 11.38
C GLY A 39 -15.03 4.34 11.10
N MET A 40 -14.84 5.20 12.11
CA MET A 40 -14.90 6.64 11.92
C MET A 40 -13.65 7.17 11.22
N LEU A 41 -12.47 6.69 11.60
CA LEU A 41 -11.23 7.04 10.91
C LEU A 41 -11.22 6.55 9.46
N TYR A 42 -11.75 5.35 9.17
CA TYR A 42 -11.94 4.88 7.79
C TYR A 42 -12.88 5.79 6.99
N ARG A 43 -14.02 6.19 7.56
CA ARG A 43 -14.95 7.14 6.92
C ARG A 43 -14.30 8.50 6.66
N TRP A 44 -13.49 9.00 7.59
CA TRP A 44 -12.75 10.24 7.39
C TRP A 44 -11.67 10.08 6.34
N ARG A 45 -10.96 8.95 6.31
CA ARG A 45 -10.03 8.63 5.23
C ARG A 45 -10.75 8.73 3.89
N GLN A 46 -11.91 8.09 3.71
CA GLN A 46 -12.67 8.18 2.46
C GLN A 46 -13.12 9.61 2.12
N LYS A 47 -13.51 10.40 3.12
CA LYS A 47 -14.06 11.75 2.91
C LYS A 47 -13.00 12.85 2.72
N TYR A 48 -11.84 12.73 3.38
CA TYR A 48 -10.85 13.80 3.50
C TYR A 48 -9.50 13.49 2.87
N THR A 49 -9.27 12.28 2.34
CA THR A 49 -8.36 12.20 1.20
C THR A 49 -9.11 12.62 -0.03
N ALA A 50 -8.90 13.87 -0.45
CA ALA A 50 -9.30 14.31 -1.76
C ALA A 50 -8.78 13.31 -2.81
N GLU A 51 -9.70 12.92 -3.70
CA GLU A 51 -9.51 12.24 -4.98
C GLU A 51 -8.09 12.37 -5.56
N GLY A 52 -7.30 11.28 -5.62
CA GLY A 52 -6.02 11.27 -6.35
C GLY A 52 -4.96 10.32 -5.79
N ASP A 53 -4.43 10.59 -4.59
CA ASP A 53 -3.15 10.00 -4.19
C ASP A 53 -3.24 8.61 -3.59
N LYS A 54 -4.36 8.23 -2.97
CA LYS A 54 -4.45 6.94 -2.29
C LYS A 54 -4.83 5.79 -3.23
N THR A 55 -5.66 6.09 -4.23
CA THR A 55 -5.88 5.21 -5.38
C THR A 55 -4.57 5.06 -6.15
N ARG A 56 -3.86 6.16 -6.47
CA ARG A 56 -2.54 6.07 -7.11
C ARG A 56 -1.54 5.26 -6.32
N PHE A 57 -1.45 5.44 -4.99
CA PHE A 57 -0.47 4.69 -4.20
C PHE A 57 -0.81 3.19 -4.16
N ALA A 58 -2.09 2.84 -3.99
CA ALA A 58 -2.54 1.45 -4.02
C ALA A 58 -2.33 0.81 -5.40
N THR A 59 -2.65 1.53 -6.50
CA THR A 59 -2.41 1.03 -7.86
C THR A 59 -0.92 0.94 -8.18
N LEU A 60 -0.11 1.91 -7.75
CA LEU A 60 1.35 1.89 -7.93
C LEU A 60 2.01 0.77 -7.14
N GLU A 61 1.48 0.40 -5.97
CA GLU A 61 1.95 -0.72 -5.18
C GLU A 61 1.62 -2.06 -5.87
N GLU A 62 0.41 -2.19 -6.41
CA GLU A 62 -0.03 -3.35 -7.17
C GLU A 62 0.76 -3.51 -8.49
N GLU A 63 0.97 -2.41 -9.22
CA GLU A 63 1.84 -2.36 -10.40
C GLU A 63 3.30 -2.70 -10.04
N ASN A 64 3.84 -2.18 -8.94
CA ASN A 64 5.18 -2.54 -8.48
C ASN A 64 5.29 -4.03 -8.21
N LYS A 65 4.29 -4.62 -7.56
CA LYS A 65 4.26 -6.04 -7.27
C LYS A 65 4.23 -6.87 -8.56
N ALA A 66 3.40 -6.49 -9.52
CA ALA A 66 3.31 -7.15 -10.83
C ALA A 66 4.63 -7.02 -11.61
N LEU A 67 5.25 -5.84 -11.61
CA LEU A 67 6.54 -5.60 -12.26
C LEU A 67 7.67 -6.41 -11.62
N ARG A 68 7.71 -6.50 -10.28
CA ARG A 68 8.69 -7.34 -9.57
C ARG A 68 8.55 -8.81 -9.92
N LEU A 69 7.32 -9.31 -10.02
CA LEU A 69 7.07 -10.69 -10.44
C LEU A 69 7.58 -10.93 -11.86
N LYS A 70 7.22 -10.04 -12.81
CA LYS A 70 7.68 -10.12 -14.20
C LYS A 70 9.19 -10.05 -14.32
N THR A 71 9.84 -9.20 -13.53
CA THR A 71 11.31 -9.08 -13.53
C THR A 71 11.96 -10.35 -13.00
N ALA A 72 11.38 -10.99 -11.99
CA ALA A 72 11.86 -12.27 -11.48
C ALA A 72 11.71 -13.40 -12.51
N GLU A 73 10.57 -13.46 -13.21
CA GLU A 73 10.34 -14.42 -14.31
C GLU A 73 11.36 -14.24 -15.44
N GLN A 74 11.58 -12.99 -15.88
CA GLN A 74 12.57 -12.67 -16.91
C GLN A 74 13.99 -13.04 -16.49
N ALA A 75 14.35 -12.82 -15.22
CA ALA A 75 15.67 -13.20 -14.71
C ALA A 75 15.89 -14.71 -14.78
N ILE A 76 14.85 -15.51 -14.46
CA ILE A 76 14.88 -16.97 -14.57
C ILE A 76 15.02 -17.41 -16.03
N GLU A 77 14.28 -16.80 -16.95
CA GLU A 77 14.35 -17.12 -18.38
C GLU A 77 15.73 -16.83 -18.97
N ILE A 78 16.32 -15.67 -18.63
CA ILE A 78 17.68 -15.31 -19.04
C ILE A 78 18.70 -16.33 -18.51
N ASP A 79 18.57 -16.75 -17.25
CA ASP A 79 19.48 -17.74 -16.66
C ASP A 79 19.38 -19.10 -17.38
N MET A 80 18.16 -19.56 -17.70
CA MET A 80 17.96 -20.78 -18.47
C MET A 80 18.56 -20.69 -19.88
N LEU A 81 18.34 -19.58 -20.59
CA LEU A 81 18.91 -19.37 -21.92
C LEU A 81 20.43 -19.33 -21.90
N LYS A 82 21.03 -18.69 -20.90
CA LYS A 82 22.49 -18.69 -20.71
C LYS A 82 23.02 -20.10 -20.48
N LYS A 83 22.40 -20.87 -19.58
CA LYS A 83 22.77 -22.28 -19.32
C LYS A 83 22.66 -23.13 -20.58
N ALA A 84 21.57 -22.99 -21.34
CA ALA A 84 21.39 -23.67 -22.61
C ALA A 84 22.49 -23.28 -23.61
N SER A 85 22.78 -21.99 -23.78
CA SER A 85 23.85 -21.52 -24.68
C SER A 85 25.23 -22.06 -24.29
N ALA A 86 25.53 -22.11 -22.99
CA ALA A 86 26.80 -22.64 -22.48
C ALA A 86 26.91 -24.13 -22.74
N TYR A 87 25.82 -24.87 -22.53
CA TYR A 87 25.75 -26.29 -22.86
C TYR A 87 25.97 -26.53 -24.37
N PHE A 88 25.26 -25.81 -25.24
CA PHE A 88 25.44 -25.95 -26.69
C PHE A 88 26.83 -25.53 -27.17
N ALA A 89 27.44 -24.50 -26.57
CA ALA A 89 28.81 -24.12 -26.86
C ALA A 89 29.83 -25.18 -26.42
N SER A 90 29.54 -25.92 -25.33
CA SER A 90 30.38 -27.04 -24.88
C SER A 90 30.25 -28.31 -25.73
N LEU A 91 29.15 -28.46 -26.49
CA LEU A 91 28.89 -29.59 -27.39
C LEU A 91 29.55 -29.47 -28.76
N HIS A 92 29.89 -28.25 -29.19
CA HIS A 92 30.54 -27.98 -30.50
C HIS A 92 32.07 -27.87 -30.40
N LYS A 93 32.65 -28.43 -29.34
CA LYS A 93 34.09 -28.50 -29.10
C LYS A 93 34.55 -29.94 -29.20
#